data_AF-A0A7V1SNU7-F1
#
_entry.id   AF-A0A7V1SNU7-F1
#
_cell.length_a   1.000
_cell.length_b   1.000
_cell.length_c   1.000
_cell.angle_alpha   90.00
_cell.angle_beta   90.00
_cell.angle_gamma   90.00
#
_symmetry.space_group_name_H-M   'P 1'
#
loop_
_entity.id
_entity.type
_entity.pdbx_description
1 polymer ?
#
loop_
_entity_poly.entity_id
_entity_poly.type
_entity_poly.pdbx_seq_one_letter_code
_entity_poly.pdbx_strand_id
1 'polypeptide(L)'
;MGTKLKGRPKLTDGKRSKKIDVRFTEKEYAVLLELEKQLGISKTDLIRLRVLHQSQNVLVNAKEMISLLDGIGAELGRSGNNINQLARYANILNKQSLLSPVVADRFNFLFTTYLDEQKALEAALRKIIRLLGT
;
A
#
# COMPACT_ATOMS: atom_id res chain seq x y z
N MET A 1 1.35 22.38 -21.62
CA MET A 1 -0.04 21.87 -21.77
C MET A 1 -0.43 21.20 -20.45
N GLY A 2 -1.33 21.81 -19.68
CA GLY A 2 -1.67 21.35 -18.32
C GLY A 2 -2.67 20.17 -18.33
N THR A 3 -2.32 19.09 -17.66
CA THR A 3 -3.19 17.93 -17.43
C THR A 3 -4.35 18.34 -16.51
N LYS A 4 -5.58 18.38 -17.04
CA LYS A 4 -6.79 18.63 -16.24
C LYS A 4 -6.95 17.54 -15.17
N LEU A 5 -6.93 17.95 -13.91
CA LEU A 5 -7.31 17.10 -12.78
C LEU A 5 -8.74 16.59 -13.03
N LYS A 6 -8.91 15.26 -13.13
CA LYS A 6 -10.24 14.65 -13.30
C LYS A 6 -11.10 15.02 -12.09
N GLY A 7 -12.17 15.77 -12.33
CA GLY A 7 -13.14 16.15 -11.30
C GLY A 7 -13.93 14.96 -10.74
N ARG A 8 -14.91 15.27 -9.88
CA ARG A 8 -15.80 14.32 -9.16
C ARG A 8 -16.18 13.12 -10.05
N PRO A 9 -16.08 11.87 -9.54
CA PRO A 9 -16.47 10.68 -10.27
C PRO A 9 -17.89 10.84 -10.86
N LYS A 10 -18.06 10.51 -12.13
CA LYS A 10 -19.39 10.49 -12.76
C LYS A 10 -20.25 9.46 -12.02
N LEU A 11 -21.48 9.83 -11.65
CA LEU A 11 -22.44 8.87 -11.11
C LEU A 11 -22.61 7.75 -12.15
N THR A 12 -22.14 6.55 -11.80
CA THR A 12 -22.22 5.36 -12.66
C THR A 12 -23.60 4.72 -12.60
N ASP A 13 -24.39 5.02 -11.57
CA ASP A 13 -25.72 4.43 -11.37
C ASP A 13 -26.65 5.38 -10.58
N GLY A 14 -27.96 5.16 -10.69
CA GLY A 14 -29.01 6.07 -10.22
C GLY A 14 -28.95 6.51 -8.75
N LYS A 15 -29.73 7.55 -8.39
CA LYS A 15 -29.81 8.07 -7.01
C LYS A 15 -30.39 7.01 -6.06
N ARG A 16 -29.71 6.80 -4.92
CA ARG A 16 -30.19 5.97 -3.80
C ARG A 16 -31.53 6.53 -3.29
N SER A 17 -32.62 5.80 -3.52
CA SER A 17 -34.01 6.24 -3.23
C SER A 17 -34.77 5.37 -2.23
N LYS A 18 -34.22 4.21 -1.85
CA LYS A 18 -34.81 3.27 -0.89
C LYS A 18 -34.06 3.34 0.44
N LYS A 19 -34.79 3.17 1.56
CA LYS A 19 -34.25 3.16 2.92
C LYS A 19 -34.62 1.87 3.65
N ILE A 20 -33.77 1.49 4.61
CA ILE A 20 -34.02 0.40 5.54
C ILE A 20 -33.89 1.00 6.94
N ASP A 21 -34.93 0.87 7.76
CA ASP A 21 -34.93 1.33 9.15
C ASP A 21 -34.71 0.10 10.06
N VAL A 22 -33.67 0.13 10.90
CA VAL A 22 -33.32 -0.95 11.84
C VAL A 22 -33.10 -0.37 13.22
N ARG A 23 -33.57 -1.06 14.26
CA ARG A 23 -33.34 -0.68 15.66
C ARG A 23 -32.14 -1.45 16.20
N PHE A 24 -31.28 -0.76 16.94
CA PHE A 24 -30.14 -1.32 17.64
C PHE A 24 -30.29 -1.06 19.14
N THR A 25 -29.81 -1.99 19.95
CA THR A 25 -29.52 -1.73 21.36
C THR A 25 -28.29 -0.82 21.48
N GLU A 26 -28.12 -0.16 22.63
CA GLU A 26 -26.95 0.68 22.92
C GLU A 26 -25.63 -0.08 22.71
N LYS A 27 -25.58 -1.36 23.13
CA LYS A 27 -24.39 -2.21 22.98
C LYS A 27 -24.06 -2.47 21.51
N GLU A 28 -25.06 -2.80 20.70
CA GLU A 28 -24.88 -3.03 19.26
C GLU A 28 -24.47 -1.75 18.53
N TYR A 29 -25.04 -0.62 18.93
CA TYR A 29 -24.72 0.68 18.34
C TYR A 29 -23.29 1.11 18.69
N ALA A 30 -22.82 0.85 19.92
CA ALA A 30 -21.44 1.11 20.32
C ALA A 30 -20.42 0.33 19.44
N VAL A 31 -20.72 -0.93 19.11
CA VAL A 31 -19.87 -1.74 18.20
C VAL A 31 -19.81 -1.11 16.81
N LEU A 32 -20.94 -0.60 16.30
CA LEU A 32 -21.01 0.10 15.01
C LEU A 32 -20.15 1.38 14.98
N LEU A 33 -20.15 2.15 16.08
CA LEU A 33 -19.34 3.36 16.22
C LEU A 33 -17.84 3.05 16.26
N GLU A 34 -17.46 2.00 16.98
CA GLU A 34 -16.06 1.59 17.05
C GLU A 34 -15.56 1.10 15.67
N LEU A 35 -16.37 0.32 14.96
CA LEU A 35 -16.05 -0.12 13.59
C LEU A 35 -15.95 1.06 12.61
N GLU A 36 -16.82 2.06 12.71
CA GLU A 36 -16.72 3.29 11.91
C GLU A 36 -15.39 4.02 12.17
N LYS A 37 -14.98 4.14 13.45
CA LYS A 37 -13.73 4.79 13.83
C LYS A 37 -12.50 4.02 13.33
N GLN A 38 -12.52 2.69 13.42
CA GLN A 38 -11.41 1.84 12.97
C GLN A 38 -11.27 1.83 11.44
N LEU A 39 -12.38 1.86 10.72
CA LEU A 39 -12.40 1.69 9.27
C LEU A 39 -12.42 3.02 8.50
N GLY A 40 -12.79 4.12 9.15
CA GLY A 40 -12.88 5.44 8.53
C GLY A 40 -14.00 5.57 7.49
N ILE A 41 -14.97 4.64 7.50
CA ILE A 41 -16.13 4.63 6.58
C ILE A 41 -17.41 4.90 7.36
N SER A 42 -18.40 5.54 6.72
CA SER A 42 -19.67 5.85 7.37
C SER A 42 -20.40 4.58 7.82
N LYS A 43 -21.13 4.65 8.93
CA LYS A 43 -22.03 3.57 9.39
C LYS A 43 -22.91 3.00 8.27
N THR A 44 -23.42 3.87 7.39
CA THR A 44 -24.28 3.45 6.29
C THR A 44 -23.52 2.69 5.22
N ASP A 45 -22.30 3.09 4.90
CA ASP A 45 -21.47 2.36 3.93
C ASP A 45 -20.95 1.05 4.52
N LEU A 46 -20.62 1.01 5.82
CA LEU A 46 -20.27 -0.22 6.54
C LEU A 46 -21.40 -1.25 6.46
N ILE A 47 -22.64 -0.84 6.74
CA ILE A 47 -23.81 -1.73 6.66
C ILE A 47 -24.03 -2.21 5.22
N ARG A 48 -23.96 -1.32 4.23
CA ARG A 48 -24.12 -1.71 2.82
C ARG A 48 -23.04 -2.68 2.37
N LEU A 49 -21.78 -2.40 2.71
CA LEU A 49 -20.65 -3.25 2.34
C LEU A 49 -20.85 -4.66 2.88
N ARG A 50 -21.25 -4.76 4.16
CA ARG A 50 -21.42 -6.03 4.85
C ARG A 50 -22.66 -6.82 4.39
N VAL A 51 -23.74 -6.12 4.05
CA VAL A 51 -25.01 -6.73 3.59
C VAL A 51 -24.98 -7.12 2.11
N LEU A 52 -24.40 -6.28 1.24
CA LEU A 52 -24.43 -6.48 -0.21
C LEU A 52 -23.26 -7.31 -0.75
N HIS A 53 -22.09 -7.30 -0.08
CA HIS A 53 -20.88 -7.93 -0.60
C HIS A 53 -20.47 -9.22 0.14
N GLN A 54 -21.40 -9.91 0.84
CA GLN A 54 -21.20 -11.20 1.55
C GLN A 54 -19.76 -11.36 2.05
N SER A 55 -19.42 -10.55 3.06
CA SER A 55 -18.05 -10.20 3.47
C SER A 55 -17.07 -11.37 3.63
N GLN A 56 -16.28 -11.64 2.58
CA GLN A 56 -14.88 -12.06 2.71
C GLN A 56 -13.90 -10.91 2.43
N ASN A 57 -14.36 -9.77 1.95
CA ASN A 57 -13.52 -8.61 1.76
C ASN A 57 -13.12 -8.09 3.14
N VAL A 58 -11.88 -8.40 3.51
CA VAL A 58 -11.24 -7.98 4.75
C VAL A 58 -11.45 -6.47 4.88
N LEU A 59 -12.22 -6.07 5.88
CA LEU A 59 -12.31 -4.68 6.33
C LEU A 59 -10.96 -4.31 6.95
N VAL A 60 -9.96 -4.07 6.11
CA VAL A 60 -8.62 -3.66 6.53
C VAL A 60 -8.72 -2.20 6.98
N ASN A 61 -8.17 -1.90 8.16
CA ASN A 61 -7.90 -0.52 8.56
C ASN A 61 -6.89 0.09 7.57
N ALA A 62 -7.40 0.73 6.52
CA ALA A 62 -6.59 1.26 5.44
C ALA A 62 -5.55 2.27 5.95
N LYS A 63 -5.85 3.01 7.03
CA LYS A 63 -4.94 3.99 7.62
C LYS A 63 -3.73 3.32 8.27
N GLU A 64 -3.95 2.30 9.09
CA GLU A 64 -2.87 1.56 9.76
C GLU A 64 -2.03 0.79 8.74
N MET A 65 -2.67 0.20 7.72
CA MET A 65 -1.96 -0.49 6.66
C MET A 65 -1.11 0.46 5.81
N ILE A 66 -1.63 1.64 5.42
CA ILE A 66 -0.84 2.67 4.71
C ILE A 66 0.36 3.09 5.56
N SER A 67 0.18 3.29 6.88
CA SER A 67 1.28 3.61 7.78
C SER A 67 2.37 2.53 7.81
N LEU A 68 1.99 1.25 7.78
CA LEU A 68 2.95 0.14 7.71
C LEU A 68 3.66 0.10 6.36
N LEU A 69 2.94 0.38 5.26
CA LEU A 69 3.53 0.47 3.92
C LEU A 69 4.52 1.63 3.80
N ASP A 70 4.22 2.78 4.40
CA ASP A 70 5.15 3.92 4.46
C ASP A 70 6.44 3.56 5.21
N GLY A 71 6.33 2.78 6.30
CA GLY A 71 7.49 2.26 7.02
C GLY A 71 8.38 1.36 6.16
N ILE A 72 7.78 0.44 5.39
CA ILE A 72 8.50 -0.41 4.43
C ILE A 72 9.17 0.46 3.36
N GLY A 73 8.46 1.44 2.82
CA GLY A 73 8.99 2.38 1.82
C GLY A 73 10.20 3.17 2.33
N ALA A 74 10.17 3.60 3.60
CA ALA A 74 11.29 4.31 4.23
C ALA A 74 12.54 3.43 4.38
N GLU A 75 12.40 2.15 4.74
CA GLU A 75 13.52 1.21 4.82
C GLU A 75 14.10 0.89 3.43
N LEU A 76 13.25 0.74 2.41
CA LEU A 76 13.69 0.59 1.02
C LEU A 76 14.47 1.84 0.54
N GLY A 77 14.00 3.04 0.89
CA GLY A 77 14.70 4.29 0.58
C GLY A 77 16.07 4.38 1.23
N ARG A 78 16.19 3.98 2.51
CA ARG A 78 17.49 3.90 3.21
C ARG A 78 18.41 2.87 2.57
N SER A 79 17.89 1.71 2.20
CA SER A 79 18.65 0.66 1.50
C SER A 79 19.18 1.15 0.15
N GLY A 80 18.34 1.84 -0.63
CA GLY A 80 18.73 2.47 -1.90
C GLY A 80 19.83 3.53 -1.73
N ASN A 81 19.77 4.34 -0.67
CA ASN A 81 20.83 5.29 -0.35
C ASN A 81 22.17 4.60 -0.05
N ASN A 82 22.14 3.49 0.70
CA ASN A 82 23.34 2.71 0.99
C ASN A 82 23.94 2.11 -0.28
N ILE A 83 23.11 1.54 -1.17
CA ILE A 83 23.54 1.02 -2.47
C ILE A 83 24.19 2.13 -3.31
N ASN A 84 23.61 3.34 -3.34
CA ASN A 84 24.18 4.46 -4.07
C ASN A 84 25.54 4.91 -3.50
N GLN A 85 25.71 4.88 -2.18
CA GLN A 85 27.01 5.14 -1.55
C GLN A 85 28.04 4.09 -1.94
N LEU A 86 27.67 2.80 -1.89
CA LEU A 86 28.53 1.70 -2.33
C LEU A 86 28.94 1.87 -3.80
N ALA A 87 28.01 2.25 -4.68
CA ALA A 87 28.31 2.52 -6.09
C ALA A 87 29.30 3.69 -6.26
N ARG A 88 29.15 4.78 -5.49
CA ARG A 88 30.09 5.90 -5.50
C ARG A 88 31.49 5.47 -5.06
N TYR A 89 31.60 4.70 -3.97
CA TYR A 89 32.89 4.19 -3.50
C TYR A 89 33.51 3.22 -4.50
N ALA A 90 32.73 2.30 -5.08
CA ALA A 90 33.22 1.38 -6.10
C ALA A 90 33.78 2.13 -7.32
N ASN A 91 33.12 3.22 -7.75
CA ASN A 91 33.63 4.06 -8.84
C ASN A 91 34.96 4.75 -8.51
N ILE A 92 35.15 5.20 -7.27
CA ILE A 92 36.42 5.79 -6.81
C ILE A 92 37.52 4.73 -6.86
N LEU A 93 37.28 3.55 -6.28
CA LEU A 93 38.23 2.44 -6.26
C LEU A 93 38.58 1.96 -7.67
N ASN A 94 37.60 1.92 -8.59
CA ASN A 94 37.82 1.52 -9.98
C ASN A 94 38.74 2.52 -10.71
N LYS A 95 38.53 3.83 -10.51
CA LYS A 95 39.41 4.86 -11.08
C LYS A 95 40.84 4.79 -10.55
N GLN A 96 41.02 4.33 -9.32
CA GLN A 96 42.33 4.11 -8.70
C GLN A 96 42.93 2.75 -9.04
N SER A 97 42.24 1.90 -9.83
CA SER A 97 42.63 0.50 -10.09
C SER A 97 42.79 -0.35 -8.82
N LEU A 98 42.09 0.02 -7.75
CA LEU A 98 42.10 -0.66 -6.45
C LEU A 98 40.84 -1.50 -6.21
N LEU A 99 39.89 -1.51 -7.16
CA LEU A 99 38.68 -2.30 -7.04
C LEU A 99 39.00 -3.79 -7.22
N SER A 100 38.73 -4.59 -6.19
CA SER A 100 38.86 -6.04 -6.27
C SER A 100 37.75 -6.63 -7.16
N PRO A 101 38.11 -7.37 -8.24
CA PRO A 101 37.13 -8.04 -9.10
C PRO A 101 36.25 -9.02 -8.32
N VAL A 102 36.83 -9.75 -7.37
CA VAL A 102 36.11 -10.74 -6.54
C VAL A 102 35.03 -10.08 -5.69
N VAL A 103 35.32 -8.89 -5.14
CA VAL A 103 34.34 -8.12 -4.34
C VAL A 103 33.24 -7.57 -5.24
N ALA A 104 33.59 -7.06 -6.42
CA ALA A 104 32.62 -6.56 -7.39
C ALA A 104 31.66 -7.66 -7.87
N ASP A 105 32.17 -8.84 -8.20
CA ASP A 105 31.36 -9.99 -8.62
C ASP A 105 30.43 -10.47 -7.52
N ARG A 106 30.93 -10.56 -6.27
CA ARG A 106 30.10 -10.92 -5.12
C ARG A 106 28.99 -9.90 -4.87
N PHE A 107 29.30 -8.61 -5.00
CA PHE A 107 28.31 -7.55 -4.89
C PHE A 107 27.24 -7.67 -5.98
N ASN A 108 27.63 -7.86 -7.25
CA ASN A 108 26.69 -8.01 -8.36
C ASN A 108 25.76 -9.21 -8.17
N PHE A 109 26.28 -10.33 -7.66
CA PHE A 109 25.47 -11.49 -7.30
C PHE A 109 24.41 -11.14 -6.24
N LEU A 110 24.83 -10.54 -5.11
CA LEU A 110 23.91 -10.13 -4.05
C LEU A 110 22.88 -9.10 -4.53
N PHE A 111 23.32 -8.17 -5.39
CA PHE A 111 22.47 -7.12 -5.93
C PHE A 111 21.41 -7.68 -6.88
N THR A 112 21.75 -8.73 -7.64
CA THR A 112 20.78 -9.45 -8.49
C THR A 112 19.69 -10.09 -7.63
N THR A 113 20.07 -10.79 -6.56
CA THR A 113 19.12 -11.37 -5.60
C THR A 113 18.21 -10.30 -5.00
N TYR A 114 18.80 -9.19 -4.54
CA TYR A 114 18.04 -8.06 -4.00
C TYR A 114 17.02 -7.50 -5.01
N LEU A 115 17.40 -7.35 -6.29
CA LEU A 115 16.50 -6.84 -7.32
C LEU A 115 15.32 -7.79 -7.57
N ASP A 116 15.54 -9.09 -7.50
CA ASP A 116 14.46 -10.07 -7.69
C ASP A 116 13.51 -10.10 -6.48
N GLU A 117 14.04 -10.01 -5.26
CA GLU A 117 13.23 -9.84 -4.05
C GLU A 117 12.43 -8.52 -4.08
N GLN A 118 13.05 -7.43 -4.54
CA GLN A 118 12.39 -6.13 -4.67
C GLN A 118 11.22 -6.18 -5.68
N LYS A 119 11.38 -6.87 -6.82
CA LYS A 119 10.30 -7.08 -7.79
C LYS A 119 9.16 -7.91 -7.21
N ALA A 120 9.48 -8.98 -6.47
CA ALA A 120 8.49 -9.81 -5.82
C ALA A 120 7.68 -9.02 -4.78
N LEU A 121 8.37 -8.18 -3.99
CA LEU A 121 7.74 -7.25 -3.05
C LEU A 121 6.82 -6.26 -3.77
N GLU A 122 7.28 -5.62 -4.85
CA GLU A 122 6.46 -4.68 -5.61
C GLU A 122 5.22 -5.34 -6.21
N ALA A 123 5.34 -6.58 -6.70
CA ALA A 123 4.20 -7.35 -7.19
C ALA A 123 3.19 -7.67 -6.07
N ALA A 124 3.66 -8.05 -4.87
CA ALA A 124 2.82 -8.28 -3.71
C ALA A 124 2.09 -7.00 -3.27
N LEU A 125 2.80 -5.87 -3.18
CA LEU A 125 2.24 -4.57 -2.83
C LEU A 125 1.17 -4.13 -3.84
N ARG A 126 1.41 -4.30 -5.15
CA ARG A 126 0.41 -4.02 -6.18
C ARG A 126 -0.84 -4.88 -6.05
N LYS A 127 -0.71 -6.17 -5.69
CA LYS A 127 -1.86 -7.05 -5.44
C LYS A 127 -2.68 -6.56 -4.24
N ILE A 128 -2.01 -6.18 -3.15
CA ILE A 128 -2.67 -5.62 -1.96
C ILE A 128 -3.42 -4.35 -2.32
N ILE A 129 -2.79 -3.40 -3.02
CA ILE A 129 -3.44 -2.15 -3.44
C ILE A 129 -4.65 -2.41 -4.34
N ARG A 130 -4.57 -3.39 -5.27
CA ARG A 130 -5.70 -3.76 -6.13
C ARG A 130 -6.87 -4.34 -5.34
N LEU A 131 -6.61 -5.21 -4.35
CA LEU A 131 -7.64 -5.77 -3.48
C LEU A 131 -8.36 -4.71 -2.63
N LEU A 132 -7.73 -3.54 -2.43
CA LEU A 132 -8.29 -2.42 -1.67
C LEU A 132 -9.01 -1.39 -2.56
N GLY A 133 -8.66 -1.33 -3.84
CA GLY A 133 -9.23 -0.38 -4.81
C GLY A 133 -10.48 -0.89 -5.55
N THR A 134 -10.90 -2.12 -5.29
CA THR A 134 -12.12 -2.77 -5.80
C THR A 134 -13.11 -3.02 -4.69
#